data_AF-A0A2V9K0I9-F1
#
_entry.id   AF-A0A2V9K0I9-F1
#
_cell.length_a   1.000
_cell.length_b   1.000
_cell.length_c   1.000
_cell.angle_alpha   90.00
_cell.angle_beta   90.00
_cell.angle_gamma   90.00
#
_symmetry.space_group_name_H-M   'P 1'
#
loop_
_entity.id
_entity.type
_entity.pdbx_description
1 polymer ?
#
loop_
_entity_poly.entity_id
_entity_poly.type
_entity_poly.pdbx_seq_one_letter_code
_entity_poly.pdbx_strand_id
1 'polypeptide(L)'
;MRASKGRPLLFITIAGCVFAWALRDAALPPTDRRFPSQEQGQPSPVFTPAHRTALDAVREFFDLRPAPVQPIAFPHNVHLSRGMRCTDCHTSVEQGPVASIPGVRLCMMCHQVIAADRREIKKVAAYLSRGEDIPWQRVYSYNPSAHVVFNHRPHLRAGINCKACHGDMTRQTTAVRAINVNMGFCLNCHKLKKASTDCTTCHY
;
A
#
# COMPACT_ATOMS: atom_id res chain seq x y z
N MET A 1 -59.92 9.75 49.60
CA MET A 1 -59.35 9.00 50.73
C MET A 1 -58.00 8.42 50.30
N ARG A 2 -57.00 8.48 51.20
CA ARG A 2 -55.65 7.88 51.16
C ARG A 2 -55.66 6.45 50.56
N ALA A 3 -54.60 5.90 49.96
CA ALA A 3 -53.25 5.82 50.53
C ALA A 3 -52.15 5.43 49.51
N SER A 4 -50.97 5.97 49.79
CA SER A 4 -49.63 5.60 49.30
C SER A 4 -49.21 4.19 49.71
N LYS A 5 -48.54 3.44 48.81
CA LYS A 5 -47.38 2.52 49.03
C LYS A 5 -46.66 2.41 47.67
N GLY A 6 -45.42 2.86 47.44
CA GLY A 6 -44.17 2.44 48.09
C GLY A 6 -43.50 1.34 47.25
N ARG A 7 -42.74 1.70 46.19
CA ARG A 7 -41.93 0.74 45.40
C ARG A 7 -40.65 0.40 46.18
N PRO A 8 -40.32 -0.87 46.44
CA PRO A 8 -39.05 -1.21 47.06
C PRO A 8 -37.91 -1.14 46.03
N LEU A 9 -36.81 -0.50 46.42
CA LEU A 9 -35.50 -0.55 45.78
C LEU A 9 -34.88 -1.93 46.02
N LEU A 10 -34.66 -2.68 44.95
CA LEU A 10 -33.90 -3.93 45.00
C LEU A 10 -32.41 -3.61 44.97
N PHE A 11 -31.78 -3.54 46.13
CA PHE A 11 -30.32 -3.58 46.26
C PHE A 11 -29.85 -5.01 45.98
N ILE A 12 -29.32 -5.27 44.78
CA ILE A 12 -28.59 -6.51 44.50
C ILE A 12 -27.14 -6.29 44.95
N THR A 13 -26.83 -6.81 46.13
CA THR A 13 -25.45 -7.06 46.56
C THR A 13 -24.85 -8.16 45.71
N ILE A 14 -23.90 -7.83 44.83
CA ILE A 14 -23.05 -8.82 44.15
C ILE A 14 -21.96 -9.24 45.15
N ALA A 15 -22.30 -10.19 46.02
CA ALA A 15 -21.33 -10.92 46.82
C ALA A 15 -20.75 -12.06 45.97
N GLY A 16 -19.45 -12.29 46.11
CA GLY A 16 -18.63 -12.96 45.12
C GLY A 16 -18.90 -14.44 44.91
N CYS A 17 -18.74 -14.86 43.66
CA CYS A 17 -18.50 -16.24 43.24
C CYS A 17 -17.15 -16.29 42.51
N VAL A 18 -16.07 -16.01 43.24
CA VAL A 18 -14.75 -16.55 42.90
C VAL A 18 -14.62 -17.77 43.78
N PHE A 19 -14.53 -18.96 43.18
CA PHE A 19 -14.17 -20.30 43.73
C PHE A 19 -15.13 -21.37 43.20
N ALA A 20 -14.73 -22.03 42.10
CA ALA A 20 -14.94 -23.47 41.82
C ALA A 20 -14.63 -23.84 40.35
N TRP A 21 -13.59 -23.27 39.74
CA TRP A 21 -13.06 -23.76 38.46
C TRP A 21 -11.54 -23.97 38.51
N ALA A 22 -11.07 -24.44 39.67
CA ALA A 22 -9.80 -25.13 39.80
C ALA A 22 -10.16 -26.58 40.17
N LEU A 23 -9.47 -27.57 39.59
CA LEU A 23 -9.67 -29.03 39.76
C LEU A 23 -10.59 -29.73 38.73
N ARG A 24 -10.42 -29.42 37.44
CA ARG A 24 -10.49 -30.46 36.41
C ARG A 24 -9.14 -30.49 35.70
N ASP A 25 -8.27 -31.38 36.17
CA ASP A 25 -7.06 -31.78 35.47
C ASP A 25 -7.47 -32.47 34.16
N ALA A 26 -7.71 -31.68 33.12
CA ALA A 26 -7.56 -32.16 31.76
C ALA A 26 -6.07 -32.35 31.55
N ALA A 27 -5.58 -33.56 31.79
CA ALA A 27 -4.22 -33.96 31.45
C ALA A 27 -4.00 -33.63 29.97
N LEU A 28 -3.17 -32.61 29.71
CA LEU A 28 -2.74 -32.27 28.36
C LEU A 28 -1.98 -33.48 27.80
N PRO A 29 -2.18 -33.83 26.51
CA PRO A 29 -1.38 -34.89 25.90
C PRO A 29 0.11 -34.54 26.02
N PRO A 30 0.99 -35.54 26.18
CA PRO A 30 2.42 -35.29 26.31
C PRO A 30 2.91 -34.50 25.09
N THR A 31 3.55 -33.36 25.36
CA THR A 31 4.13 -32.52 24.33
C THR A 31 5.15 -33.35 23.55
N ASP A 32 4.93 -33.48 22.24
CA ASP A 32 5.90 -34.08 21.34
C ASP A 32 7.16 -33.21 21.34
N ARG A 33 8.18 -33.62 22.09
CA ARG A 33 9.48 -32.93 22.22
C ARG A 33 10.34 -33.03 20.96
N ARG A 34 9.81 -33.56 19.85
CA ARG A 34 10.54 -33.74 18.60
C ARG A 34 10.69 -32.42 17.82
N PHE A 35 10.03 -31.34 18.25
CA PHE A 35 10.28 -30.00 17.76
C PHE A 35 10.92 -29.15 18.86
N PRO A 36 12.11 -28.57 18.65
CA PRO A 36 12.63 -27.58 19.57
C PRO A 36 11.59 -26.46 19.69
N SER A 37 11.26 -26.07 20.92
CA SER A 37 10.43 -24.91 21.20
C SER A 37 10.97 -23.75 20.39
N GLN A 38 10.23 -23.27 19.40
CA GLN A 38 10.57 -22.02 18.75
C GLN A 38 10.67 -20.98 19.88
N GLU A 39 11.88 -20.48 20.12
CA GLU A 39 12.08 -19.21 20.81
C GLU A 39 11.05 -18.26 20.22
N GLN A 40 10.17 -17.75 21.07
CA GLN A 40 9.17 -16.75 20.71
C GLN A 40 9.91 -15.66 19.92
N GLY A 41 9.56 -15.53 18.64
CA GLY A 41 10.39 -14.92 17.60
C GLY A 41 11.12 -13.68 18.07
N GLN A 42 12.44 -13.80 18.27
CA GLN A 42 13.26 -12.64 18.52
C GLN A 42 13.20 -11.74 17.29
N PRO A 43 12.93 -10.42 17.46
CA PRO A 43 12.90 -9.50 16.34
C PRO A 43 14.29 -9.47 15.70
N SER A 44 14.35 -9.89 14.44
CA SER A 44 15.56 -9.71 13.64
C SER A 44 15.72 -8.20 13.36
N PRO A 45 16.95 -7.68 13.21
CA PRO A 45 17.16 -6.33 12.67
C PRO A 45 16.50 -6.13 11.29
N VAL A 46 16.19 -7.23 10.59
CA VAL A 46 15.46 -7.24 9.31
C VAL A 46 13.93 -7.34 9.51
N PHE A 47 13.48 -7.99 10.60
CA PHE A 47 12.06 -8.25 10.88
C PHE A 47 11.73 -7.84 12.31
N THR A 48 11.38 -6.58 12.49
CA THR A 48 10.85 -6.08 13.76
C THR A 48 9.43 -5.55 13.55
N PRO A 49 8.46 -5.95 14.39
CA PRO A 49 7.16 -5.28 14.43
C PRO A 49 7.25 -3.94 15.17
N ALA A 50 8.43 -3.55 15.66
CA ALA A 50 8.63 -2.31 16.38
C ALA A 50 8.43 -1.10 15.45
N HIS A 51 7.53 -0.21 15.85
CA HIS A 51 7.34 1.09 15.24
C HIS A 51 7.84 2.17 16.21
N ARG A 52 8.25 3.33 15.68
CA ARG A 52 8.73 4.44 16.52
C ARG A 52 7.64 4.96 17.45
N THR A 53 6.39 4.93 17.00
CA THR A 53 5.21 5.37 17.74
C THR A 53 4.01 4.46 17.46
N ALA A 54 3.04 4.46 18.37
CA ALA A 54 1.76 3.77 18.14
C ALA A 54 1.02 4.30 16.90
N LEU A 55 1.16 5.60 16.60
CA LEU A 55 0.57 6.21 15.42
C LEU A 55 1.20 5.68 14.13
N ASP A 56 2.52 5.45 14.13
CA ASP A 56 3.20 4.86 12.98
C ASP A 56 2.75 3.41 12.75
N ALA A 57 2.55 2.64 13.83
CA ALA A 57 1.97 1.29 13.75
C ALA A 57 0.56 1.31 13.16
N VAL A 58 -0.29 2.24 13.61
CA VAL A 58 -1.65 2.41 13.08
C VAL A 58 -1.62 2.81 11.59
N ARG A 59 -0.76 3.77 11.22
CA ARG A 59 -0.62 4.20 9.82
C ARG A 59 -0.14 3.08 8.92
N GLU A 60 0.85 2.31 9.37
CA GLU A 60 1.35 1.14 8.64
C GLU A 60 0.25 0.09 8.47
N PHE A 61 -0.42 -0.30 9.55
CA PHE A 61 -1.48 -1.30 9.53
C PHE A 61 -2.63 -0.97 8.59
N PHE A 62 -3.07 0.30 8.60
CA PHE A 62 -4.14 0.79 7.71
C PHE A 62 -3.63 1.29 6.35
N ASP A 63 -2.33 1.14 6.07
CA ASP A 63 -1.66 1.62 4.85
C ASP A 63 -1.98 3.10 4.55
N LEU A 64 -2.04 3.92 5.60
CA LEU A 64 -2.29 5.35 5.54
C LEU A 64 -0.98 6.07 5.21
N ARG A 65 -0.89 6.57 3.97
CA ARG A 65 0.29 7.27 3.47
C ARG A 65 -0.08 8.67 3.01
N PRO A 66 0.66 9.70 3.43
CA PRO A 66 0.48 11.04 2.88
C PRO A 66 0.83 11.01 1.39
N ALA A 67 0.14 11.83 0.60
CA ALA A 67 0.52 12.02 -0.80
C ALA A 67 1.91 12.69 -0.84
N PRO A 68 2.88 12.12 -1.57
CA PRO A 68 4.19 12.73 -1.66
C PRO A 68 4.15 14.03 -2.47
N VAL A 69 4.90 15.02 -2.03
CA VAL A 69 5.10 16.25 -2.80
C VAL A 69 6.09 15.95 -3.94
N GLN A 70 5.65 16.16 -5.18
CA GLN A 70 6.51 15.94 -6.34
C GLN A 70 7.45 17.14 -6.58
N PRO A 71 8.69 16.92 -7.03
CA PRO A 71 9.60 18.02 -7.40
C PRO A 71 9.04 18.91 -8.52
N ILE A 72 8.29 18.28 -9.43
CA ILE A 72 7.63 18.90 -10.57
C ILE A 72 6.17 18.46 -10.58
N ALA A 73 5.25 19.42 -10.74
CA ALA A 73 3.83 19.12 -10.90
C ALA A 73 3.56 18.66 -12.34
N PHE A 74 3.75 17.37 -12.62
CA PHE A 74 3.53 16.78 -13.94
C PHE A 74 2.05 16.51 -14.20
N PRO A 75 1.39 17.16 -15.18
CA PRO A 75 -0.05 16.98 -15.44
C PRO A 75 -0.32 15.81 -16.40
N HIS A 76 -0.68 14.63 -15.88
CA HIS A 76 -1.00 13.45 -16.72
C HIS A 76 -2.15 13.73 -17.68
N ASN A 77 -3.21 14.38 -17.20
CA ASN A 77 -4.38 14.76 -17.98
C ASN A 77 -4.02 15.56 -19.25
N VAL A 78 -3.08 16.51 -19.15
CA VAL A 78 -2.65 17.31 -20.30
C VAL A 78 -1.94 16.43 -21.32
N HIS A 79 -0.98 15.61 -20.91
CA HIS A 79 -0.23 14.75 -21.82
C HIS A 79 -1.13 13.73 -22.52
N LEU A 80 -2.01 13.07 -21.78
CA LEU A 80 -2.96 12.09 -22.32
C LEU A 80 -3.97 12.73 -23.27
N SER A 81 -4.45 13.95 -22.97
CA SER A 81 -5.36 14.68 -23.87
C SER A 81 -4.71 15.12 -25.19
N ARG A 82 -3.37 15.09 -25.26
CA ARG A 82 -2.59 15.39 -26.47
C ARG A 82 -2.18 14.14 -27.24
N GLY A 83 -2.80 12.99 -26.95
CA GLY A 83 -2.61 11.76 -27.70
C GLY A 83 -1.41 10.91 -27.27
N MET A 84 -0.71 11.28 -26.19
CA MET A 84 0.32 10.41 -25.62
C MET A 84 -0.31 9.16 -25.00
N ARG A 85 0.36 8.03 -25.17
CA ARG A 85 0.00 6.74 -24.56
C ARG A 85 0.82 6.51 -23.30
N CYS A 86 0.31 5.66 -22.40
CA CYS A 86 0.99 5.30 -21.16
C CYS A 86 2.43 4.80 -21.40
N THR A 87 2.61 3.99 -22.44
CA THR A 87 3.87 3.34 -22.81
C THR A 87 4.89 4.27 -23.46
N ASP A 88 4.48 5.47 -23.88
CA ASP A 88 5.41 6.43 -24.48
C ASP A 88 6.38 6.99 -23.42
N CYS A 89 5.94 7.04 -22.16
CA CYS A 89 6.81 7.37 -21.02
C CYS A 89 7.16 6.13 -20.18
N HIS A 90 6.20 5.24 -19.89
CA HIS A 90 6.43 4.05 -19.07
C HIS A 90 6.95 2.87 -19.90
N THR A 91 8.12 3.04 -20.51
CA THR A 91 8.64 2.18 -21.58
C THR A 91 8.97 0.75 -21.17
N SER A 92 9.31 0.51 -19.89
CA SER A 92 9.67 -0.82 -19.41
C SER A 92 8.52 -1.62 -18.80
N VAL A 93 7.29 -1.08 -18.82
CA VAL A 93 6.13 -1.66 -18.14
C VAL A 93 5.85 -3.11 -18.59
N GLU A 94 6.11 -3.42 -19.87
CA GLU A 94 5.88 -4.74 -20.45
C GLU A 94 7.03 -5.74 -20.19
N GLN A 95 8.19 -5.26 -19.76
CA GLN A 95 9.42 -6.04 -19.75
C GLN A 95 9.64 -6.78 -18.43
N GLY A 96 9.20 -6.21 -17.31
CA GLY A 96 9.51 -6.75 -16.01
C GLY A 96 8.75 -6.09 -14.87
N PRO A 97 9.33 -6.08 -13.67
CA PRO A 97 8.58 -5.65 -12.48
C PRO A 97 8.42 -4.15 -12.34
N VAL A 98 9.24 -3.36 -13.02
CA VAL A 98 9.25 -1.91 -12.88
C VAL A 98 8.69 -1.25 -14.13
N ALA A 99 7.68 -0.40 -13.96
CA ALA A 99 7.24 0.57 -14.95
C ALA A 99 8.12 1.82 -14.82
N SER A 100 9.30 1.79 -15.44
CA SER A 100 10.31 2.83 -15.26
C SER A 100 9.79 4.18 -15.73
N ILE A 101 10.20 5.24 -15.05
CA ILE A 101 9.99 6.62 -15.48
C ILE A 101 11.25 7.01 -16.28
N PRO A 102 11.11 7.62 -17.45
CA PRO A 102 12.23 7.90 -18.32
C PRO A 102 13.07 9.05 -17.74
N GLY A 103 14.32 9.15 -18.18
CA GLY A 103 15.19 10.26 -17.82
C GLY A 103 14.70 11.61 -18.35
N VAL A 104 15.18 12.69 -17.76
CA VAL A 104 14.73 14.08 -18.01
C VAL A 104 14.84 14.49 -19.49
N ARG A 105 15.76 13.87 -20.24
CA ARG A 105 15.95 14.12 -21.67
C ARG A 105 14.68 13.86 -22.49
N LEU A 106 13.89 12.83 -22.16
CA LEU A 106 12.67 12.52 -22.88
C LEU A 106 11.69 13.70 -22.84
N CYS A 107 11.55 14.34 -21.68
CA CYS A 107 10.69 15.50 -21.49
C CYS A 107 11.10 16.65 -22.42
N MET A 108 12.41 16.90 -22.53
CA MET A 108 12.93 18.02 -23.32
C MET A 108 12.92 17.78 -24.82
N MET A 109 12.69 16.55 -25.32
CA MET A 109 12.53 16.32 -26.76
C MET A 109 11.39 17.16 -27.37
N CYS A 110 10.33 17.38 -26.60
CA CYS A 110 9.20 18.21 -27.01
C CYS A 110 9.22 19.60 -26.34
N HIS A 111 9.57 19.65 -25.05
CA HIS A 111 9.47 20.87 -24.25
C HIS A 111 10.56 21.92 -24.50
N GLN A 112 11.49 21.65 -25.42
CA GLN A 112 12.36 22.69 -25.99
C GLN A 112 11.55 23.81 -26.68
N VAL A 113 10.39 23.47 -27.26
CA VAL A 113 9.54 24.45 -27.98
C VAL A 113 8.10 24.47 -27.46
N ILE A 114 7.62 23.38 -26.87
CA ILE A 114 6.26 23.29 -26.33
C ILE A 114 6.23 23.77 -24.88
N ALA A 115 5.49 24.83 -24.60
CA ALA A 115 5.29 25.34 -23.24
C ALA A 115 6.60 25.63 -22.47
N ALA A 116 7.66 25.96 -23.21
CA ALA A 116 9.02 26.16 -22.68
C ALA A 116 9.11 27.28 -21.62
N ASP A 117 8.19 28.24 -21.68
CA ASP A 117 8.10 29.38 -20.77
C ASP A 117 7.46 29.02 -19.41
N ARG A 118 6.76 27.88 -19.31
CA ARG A 118 6.06 27.45 -18.10
C ARG A 118 7.04 27.14 -16.96
N ARG A 119 6.66 27.52 -15.74
CA ARG A 119 7.47 27.33 -14.52
C ARG A 119 7.94 25.89 -14.33
N GLU A 120 7.06 24.92 -14.48
CA GLU A 120 7.41 23.50 -14.28
C GLU A 120 8.38 22.99 -15.37
N ILE A 121 8.25 23.48 -16.62
CA ILE A 121 9.17 23.13 -17.72
C ILE A 121 10.54 23.77 -17.53
N LYS A 122 10.61 25.00 -17.00
CA LYS A 122 11.89 25.61 -16.59
C LYS A 122 12.62 24.77 -15.55
N LYS A 123 11.91 24.12 -14.62
CA LYS A 123 12.52 23.16 -13.68
C LYS A 123 13.06 21.93 -14.40
N VAL A 124 12.29 21.34 -15.33
CA VAL A 124 12.75 20.21 -16.17
C VAL A 124 14.03 20.58 -16.92
N ALA A 125 14.05 21.74 -17.58
CA ALA A 125 15.21 22.24 -18.30
C ALA A 125 16.43 22.42 -17.37
N ALA A 126 16.22 22.89 -16.14
CA ALA A 126 17.28 23.03 -15.15
C ALA A 126 17.85 21.68 -14.67
N TYR A 127 17.03 20.63 -14.54
CA TYR A 127 17.51 19.28 -14.27
C TYR A 127 18.37 18.76 -15.43
N LEU A 128 17.89 18.92 -16.68
CA LEU A 128 18.66 18.55 -17.86
C LEU A 128 19.99 19.29 -17.95
N SER A 129 20.03 20.61 -17.67
CA SER A 129 21.27 21.40 -17.74
C SER A 129 22.31 21.00 -16.71
N ARG A 130 21.88 20.44 -15.57
CA ARG A 130 22.79 19.88 -14.54
C ARG A 130 23.18 18.42 -14.83
N GLY A 131 22.60 17.78 -15.85
CA GLY A 131 22.81 16.35 -16.11
C GLY A 131 22.17 15.44 -15.07
N GLU A 132 21.19 15.95 -14.31
CA GLU A 132 20.51 15.23 -13.25
C GLU A 132 19.12 14.79 -13.71
N ASP A 133 18.70 13.58 -13.34
CA ASP A 133 17.32 13.16 -13.47
C ASP A 133 16.44 13.75 -12.36
N ILE A 134 15.15 13.86 -12.65
CA ILE A 134 14.16 14.37 -11.69
C ILE A 134 13.98 13.33 -10.56
N PRO A 135 14.18 13.69 -9.28
CA PRO A 135 14.05 12.77 -8.15
C PRO A 135 12.57 12.54 -7.77
N TRP A 136 11.83 11.89 -8.67
CA TRP A 136 10.41 11.59 -8.51
C TRP A 136 10.12 10.87 -7.20
N GLN A 137 9.08 11.32 -6.51
CA GLN A 137 8.63 10.65 -5.30
C GLN A 137 7.62 9.55 -5.67
N ARG A 138 7.92 8.31 -5.29
CA ARG A 138 7.09 7.16 -5.67
C ARG A 138 5.72 7.23 -4.98
N VAL A 139 4.65 7.17 -5.77
CA VAL A 139 3.26 7.24 -5.28
C VAL A 139 2.67 5.85 -4.96
N TYR A 140 3.02 4.84 -5.76
CA TYR A 140 2.63 3.45 -5.54
C TYR A 140 3.85 2.65 -5.07
N SER A 141 3.80 2.14 -3.84
CA SER A 141 4.79 1.22 -3.27
C SER A 141 4.15 0.34 -2.22
N TYR A 142 4.79 -0.78 -1.88
CA TYR A 142 4.42 -1.60 -0.74
C TYR A 142 5.27 -1.22 0.47
N ASN A 143 4.76 -1.46 1.68
CA ASN A 143 5.57 -1.29 2.87
C ASN A 143 6.72 -2.33 2.82
N PRO A 144 7.97 -1.95 3.13
CA PRO A 144 9.06 -2.92 3.25
C PRO A 144 8.72 -4.16 4.10
N SER A 145 7.97 -4.00 5.20
CA SER A 145 7.56 -5.10 6.06
C SER A 145 6.65 -6.13 5.37
N ALA A 146 5.97 -5.75 4.28
CA ALA A 146 5.06 -6.62 3.56
C ALA A 146 5.79 -7.63 2.65
N HIS A 147 7.08 -7.42 2.33
CA HIS A 147 7.87 -8.31 1.46
C HIS A 147 7.15 -8.66 0.15
N VAL A 148 6.40 -7.70 -0.40
CA VAL A 148 5.66 -7.87 -1.65
C VAL A 148 6.53 -7.44 -2.82
N VAL A 149 6.68 -8.31 -3.80
CA VAL A 149 7.32 -7.96 -5.07
C VAL A 149 6.28 -8.05 -6.18
N PHE A 150 5.91 -6.89 -6.70
CA PHE A 150 4.95 -6.80 -7.80
C PHE A 150 5.66 -6.85 -9.15
N ASN A 151 5.10 -7.61 -10.10
CA ASN A 151 5.60 -7.67 -11.47
C ASN A 151 4.58 -7.20 -12.50
N HIS A 152 4.84 -6.13 -13.26
CA HIS A 152 3.89 -5.59 -14.25
C HIS A 152 3.64 -6.55 -15.42
N ARG A 153 4.68 -7.23 -15.91
CA ARG A 153 4.63 -8.08 -17.12
C ARG A 153 3.50 -9.14 -17.12
N PRO A 154 3.34 -10.00 -16.10
CA PRO A 154 2.25 -10.99 -16.11
C PRO A 154 0.87 -10.34 -16.11
N HIS A 155 0.69 -9.20 -15.45
CA HIS A 155 -0.59 -8.49 -15.39
C HIS A 155 -0.95 -7.88 -16.75
N LEU A 156 0.03 -7.27 -17.45
CA LEU A 156 -0.18 -6.76 -18.80
C LEU A 156 -0.43 -7.88 -19.81
N ARG A 157 0.29 -9.01 -19.69
CA ARG A 157 0.04 -10.21 -20.53
C ARG A 157 -1.38 -10.74 -20.36
N ALA A 158 -1.94 -10.63 -19.16
CA ALA A 158 -3.33 -10.99 -18.87
C ALA A 158 -4.36 -9.92 -19.32
N GLY A 159 -3.92 -8.86 -20.01
CA GLY A 159 -4.78 -7.79 -20.52
C GLY A 159 -5.35 -6.87 -19.45
N ILE A 160 -4.74 -6.79 -18.26
CA ILE A 160 -5.21 -5.92 -17.19
C ILE A 160 -4.90 -4.47 -17.54
N ASN A 161 -5.93 -3.63 -17.57
CA ASN A 161 -5.81 -2.22 -17.91
C ASN A 161 -5.14 -1.43 -16.77
N CYS A 162 -4.25 -0.48 -17.11
CA CYS A 162 -3.57 0.42 -16.17
C CYS A 162 -4.54 1.10 -15.18
N LYS A 163 -5.73 1.52 -15.66
CA LYS A 163 -6.77 2.20 -14.88
C LYS A 163 -7.31 1.33 -13.75
N ALA A 164 -7.25 0.01 -13.86
CA ALA A 164 -7.74 -0.91 -12.84
C ALA A 164 -6.93 -0.83 -11.54
N CYS A 165 -5.62 -0.50 -11.63
CA CYS A 165 -4.73 -0.41 -10.47
C CYS A 165 -4.30 1.02 -10.14
N HIS A 166 -4.20 1.90 -11.15
CA HIS A 166 -3.72 3.27 -10.94
C HIS A 166 -4.85 4.31 -10.89
N GLY A 167 -6.06 3.96 -11.33
CA GLY A 167 -7.17 4.91 -11.49
C GLY A 167 -7.10 5.67 -12.82
N ASP A 168 -8.03 6.62 -12.99
CA ASP A 168 -8.14 7.36 -14.24
C ASP A 168 -7.12 8.49 -14.36
N MET A 169 -5.97 8.20 -14.98
CA MET A 169 -4.90 9.18 -15.19
C MET A 169 -5.31 10.34 -16.12
N THR A 170 -6.36 10.19 -16.93
CA THR A 170 -6.86 11.30 -17.77
C THR A 170 -7.46 12.44 -16.94
N ARG A 171 -7.78 12.17 -15.67
CA ARG A 171 -8.33 13.14 -14.72
C ARG A 171 -7.31 13.62 -13.70
N GLN A 172 -6.12 13.04 -13.67
CA GLN A 172 -5.09 13.43 -12.71
C GLN A 172 -4.21 14.51 -13.30
N THR A 173 -3.98 15.58 -12.54
CA THR A 173 -2.86 16.47 -12.79
C THR A 173 -1.59 15.75 -12.30
N THR A 174 -1.14 16.07 -11.09
CA THR A 174 -0.05 15.33 -10.44
C THR A 174 -0.54 13.96 -9.99
N ALA A 175 0.27 12.93 -10.21
CA ALA A 175 -0.09 11.56 -9.84
C ALA A 175 -0.36 11.44 -8.34
N VAL A 176 -1.48 10.82 -7.99
CA VAL A 176 -1.83 10.45 -6.62
C VAL A 176 -2.27 8.99 -6.57
N ARG A 177 -2.16 8.40 -5.37
CA ARG A 177 -2.57 7.03 -5.14
C ARG A 177 -4.10 6.96 -5.04
N ALA A 178 -4.75 6.88 -6.20
CA ALA A 178 -6.20 6.86 -6.32
C ALA A 178 -6.82 5.52 -5.90
N ILE A 179 -6.08 4.42 -6.03
CA ILE A 179 -6.55 3.09 -5.65
C ILE A 179 -5.61 2.54 -4.57
N ASN A 180 -6.20 2.05 -3.48
CA ASN A 180 -5.44 1.36 -2.44
C ASN A 180 -5.24 -0.11 -2.84
N VAL A 181 -4.06 -0.42 -3.39
CA VAL A 181 -3.66 -1.76 -3.85
C VAL A 181 -3.06 -2.60 -2.72
N ASN A 182 -3.85 -2.91 -1.71
CA ASN A 182 -3.43 -3.77 -0.59
C ASN A 182 -3.63 -5.27 -0.90
N MET A 183 -3.23 -6.14 0.04
CA MET A 183 -3.38 -7.59 -0.10
C MET A 183 -4.81 -8.03 -0.44
N GLY A 184 -5.81 -7.42 0.21
CA GLY A 184 -7.23 -7.70 -0.06
C GLY A 184 -7.63 -7.37 -1.50
N PHE A 185 -7.17 -6.23 -2.02
CA PHE A 185 -7.36 -5.86 -3.42
C PHE A 185 -6.75 -6.91 -4.37
N CYS A 186 -5.49 -7.29 -4.13
CA CYS A 186 -4.78 -8.28 -4.95
C CYS A 186 -5.49 -9.64 -4.95
N LEU A 187 -5.81 -10.18 -3.77
CA LEU A 187 -6.46 -11.48 -3.63
C LEU A 187 -7.86 -11.49 -4.26
N ASN A 188 -8.64 -10.43 -4.08
CA ASN A 188 -9.96 -10.35 -4.69
C ASN A 188 -9.87 -10.32 -6.21
N CYS A 189 -8.96 -9.52 -6.77
CA CYS A 189 -8.72 -9.49 -8.22
C CYS A 189 -8.26 -10.86 -8.73
N HIS A 190 -7.31 -11.50 -8.05
CA HIS A 190 -6.79 -12.82 -8.43
C HIS A 190 -7.87 -13.89 -8.39
N LYS A 191 -8.73 -13.91 -7.36
CA LYS A 191 -9.90 -14.81 -7.30
C LYS A 191 -10.85 -14.60 -8.48
N LEU A 192 -11.21 -13.35 -8.78
CA LEU A 192 -12.08 -13.00 -9.89
C LEU A 192 -11.50 -13.40 -11.25
N LYS A 193 -10.18 -13.29 -11.39
CA LYS A 193 -9.44 -13.64 -12.63
C LYS A 193 -8.96 -15.08 -12.66
N LYS A 194 -9.27 -15.89 -11.64
CA LYS A 194 -8.78 -17.28 -11.47
C LYS A 194 -7.24 -17.38 -11.56
N ALA A 195 -6.53 -16.37 -11.07
CA ALA A 195 -5.09 -16.36 -10.95
C ALA A 195 -4.65 -16.94 -9.59
N SER A 196 -3.37 -17.31 -9.46
CA SER A 196 -2.82 -17.85 -8.22
C SER A 196 -3.01 -16.87 -7.05
N THR A 197 -3.52 -17.38 -5.93
CA THR A 197 -3.58 -16.67 -4.65
C THR A 197 -2.57 -17.23 -3.65
N ASP A 198 -1.62 -18.03 -4.12
CA ASP A 198 -0.59 -18.60 -3.26
C ASP A 198 0.33 -17.51 -2.71
N CYS A 199 0.71 -17.63 -1.44
CA CYS A 199 1.52 -16.64 -0.74
C CYS A 199 2.83 -16.35 -1.49
N THR A 200 3.49 -17.39 -2.00
CA THR A 200 4.80 -17.30 -2.69
C THR A 200 4.71 -16.66 -4.07
N THR A 201 3.49 -16.48 -4.60
CA THR A 201 3.27 -15.74 -5.85
C THR A 201 3.60 -14.25 -5.68
N CYS A 202 3.45 -13.72 -4.47
CA CYS A 202 3.60 -12.30 -4.17
C CYS A 202 4.73 -12.00 -3.18
N HIS A 203 5.02 -12.94 -2.27
CA HIS A 203 5.95 -12.78 -1.16
C HIS A 203 7.16 -13.70 -1.32
N TYR A 204 8.35 -13.10 -1.37
CA TYR A 204 9.63 -13.80 -1.37
C TYR A 204 10.78 -12.87 -0.96
#